data_AF-A0A5K1FGV6-F1
#
_entry.id   AF-A0A5K1FGV6-F1
#
_cell.length_a   1.000
_cell.length_b   1.000
_cell.length_c   1.000
_cell.angle_alpha   90.00
_cell.angle_beta   90.00
_cell.angle_gamma   90.00
#
_symmetry.space_group_name_H-M   'P 1'
#
loop_
_entity.id
_entity.type
_entity.pdbx_description
1 polymer ?
#
loop_
_entity_poly.entity_id
_entity_poly.type
_entity_poly.pdbx_seq_one_letter_code
_entity_poly.pdbx_strand_id
1 'polypeptide(L)' 'QLPARNTTDQLIKDLRNIDIVFHFGDLSYANGYLSQWDQFTSQIEPIASILPYMVA' A
#
# COMPACT_ATOMS: atom_id res chain seq x y z
N GLN A 1 4.10 17.19 3.61
CA GLN A 1 4.07 15.72 3.74
C GLN A 1 4.15 15.12 2.34
N LEU A 2 4.84 13.99 2.17
CA LEU A 2 5.00 13.33 0.87
C LEU A 2 3.64 12.78 0.40
N PRO A 3 3.27 12.89 -0.89
CA PRO A 3 1.95 12.49 -1.41
C PRO A 3 1.54 11.05 -1.07
N ALA A 4 2.48 10.11 -1.12
CA ALA A 4 2.24 8.68 -0.84
C ALA A 4 1.81 8.40 0.62
N ARG A 5 2.31 9.20 1.58
CA ARG A 5 1.97 9.03 3.00
C ARG A 5 0.54 9.46 3.29
N ASN A 6 0.06 10.51 2.63
CA ASN A 6 -1.30 11.01 2.81
C ASN A 6 -2.35 9.97 2.36
N THR A 7 -2.10 9.28 1.24
CA THR A 7 -3.02 8.23 0.74
C THR A 7 -3.04 7.01 1.67
N THR A 8 -1.88 6.59 2.17
CA THR A 8 -1.78 5.46 3.11
C THR A 8 -2.52 5.76 4.41
N ASP A 9 -2.33 6.95 4.99
CA ASP A 9 -2.95 7.36 6.24
C ASP A 9 -4.48 7.51 6.11
N GLN A 10 -4.98 7.89 4.94
CA GLN A 10 -6.42 7.99 4.70
C GLN A 10 -7.08 6.62 4.54
N LEU A 11 -6.43 5.69 3.84
CA LEU A 11 -6.89 4.31 3.72
C LEU A 11 -6.97 3.62 5.08
N ILE A 12 -5.95 3.79 5.93
CA ILE A 12 -5.93 3.20 7.28
C ILE A 12 -7.10 3.72 8.13
N LYS A 13 -7.45 5.00 8.02
CA LYS A 13 -8.58 5.58 8.77
C LYS A 13 -9.93 5.05 8.33
N ASP A 14 -10.06 4.64 7.07
CA ASP A 14 -11.32 4.22 6.46
C ASP A 14 -11.44 2.70 6.27
N LEU A 15 -10.51 1.93 6.82
CA LEU A 15 -10.42 0.46 6.71
C LEU A 15 -11.72 -0.28 7.07
N ARG A 16 -12.58 0.30 7.93
CA ARG A 16 -13.85 -0.32 8.32
C ARG A 16 -14.96 -0.19 7.27
N ASN A 17 -14.78 0.66 6.27
CA ASN A 17 -15.74 0.92 5.20
C ASN A 17 -15.26 0.37 3.85
N ILE A 18 -14.14 -0.37 3.83
CA ILE A 18 -13.51 -0.91 2.63
C ILE A 18 -13.46 -2.43 2.76
N ASP A 19 -13.96 -3.15 1.76
CA ASP A 19 -13.95 -4.61 1.75
C ASP A 19 -12.75 -5.18 0.96
N ILE A 20 -12.24 -4.44 -0.03
CA ILE A 20 -11.12 -4.86 -0.89
C ILE A 20 -10.36 -3.65 -1.45
N VAL A 21 -9.05 -3.78 -1.61
CA VAL A 21 -8.19 -2.75 -2.24
C VAL A 21 -7.60 -3.29 -3.55
N PHE A 22 -7.76 -2.53 -4.64
CA PHE A 22 -7.08 -2.78 -5.92
C PHE A 22 -6.02 -1.70 -6.15
N HIS A 23 -4.77 -2.12 -6.32
CA HIS A 23 -3.65 -1.25 -6.69
C HIS A 23 -3.28 -1.50 -8.16
N PHE A 24 -3.53 -0.51 -9.02
CA PHE A 24 -3.29 -0.60 -10.47
C PHE A 24 -1.94 0.04 -10.85
N GLY A 25 -0.93 -0.81 -11.09
CA GLY A 25 0.41 -0.42 -11.53
C GLY A 25 1.23 0.38 -10.52
N ASP A 26 2.54 0.52 -10.77
CA ASP A 26 3.39 1.49 -10.08
C ASP A 26 3.47 1.36 -8.54
N LEU A 27 3.78 0.14 -8.08
CA LEU A 27 3.80 -0.28 -6.67
C LEU A 27 4.95 0.33 -5.84
N SER A 28 6.16 -0.23 -6.01
CA SER A 28 7.35 0.15 -5.23
C SER A 28 8.30 1.07 -6.00
N TYR A 29 8.13 1.18 -7.33
CA TYR A 29 9.11 1.78 -8.25
C TYR A 29 10.55 1.31 -7.99
N ALA A 30 10.71 0.07 -7.52
CA ALA A 30 12.00 -0.57 -7.24
C ALA A 30 12.75 -0.85 -8.55
N ASN A 31 13.27 0.21 -9.19
CA ASN A 31 14.05 0.17 -10.42
C ASN A 31 15.49 -0.33 -10.12
N GLY A 32 15.61 -1.58 -9.66
CA GLY A 32 16.89 -2.25 -9.43
C GLY A 32 17.38 -2.32 -7.97
N TYR A 33 16.61 -1.83 -6.99
CA TYR A 33 16.95 -1.93 -5.56
C TYR A 33 15.91 -2.75 -4.80
N LEU A 34 16.26 -4.00 -4.48
CA LEU A 34 15.37 -4.95 -3.80
C LEU A 34 14.82 -4.43 -2.45
N SER A 35 15.60 -3.61 -1.73
CA SER A 35 15.19 -3.04 -0.45
C SER A 35 13.96 -2.13 -0.51
N GLN A 36 13.63 -1.59 -1.70
CA GLN A 36 12.42 -0.78 -1.88
C GLN A 36 11.15 -1.64 -1.85
N TRP A 37 11.25 -2.95 -2.15
CA TRP A 37 10.14 -3.88 -1.98
C TRP A 37 9.85 -4.15 -0.51
N ASP A 38 10.88 -4.30 0.33
CA ASP A 38 10.69 -4.50 1.78
C ASP A 38 10.08 -3.26 2.44
N GLN A 39 10.47 -2.07 1.98
CA GLN A 39 9.87 -0.82 2.45
C GLN A 39 8.39 -0.71 2.03
N PHE A 40 8.06 -1.11 0.80
CA PHE A 40 6.70 -1.12 0.31
C PHE A 40 5.81 -2.11 1.08
N THR A 41 6.28 -3.34 1.31
CA THR A 41 5.51 -4.35 2.07
C THR A 41 5.29 -3.92 3.52
N SER A 42 6.28 -3.28 4.15
CA SER A 42 6.11 -2.69 5.49
C SER A 42 5.09 -1.55 5.52
N GLN A 43 4.98 -0.77 4.45
CA GLN A 43 4.03 0.35 4.38
C GLN A 43 2.58 -0.10 4.17
N ILE A 44 2.35 -1.17 3.40
CA ILE A 44 1.00 -1.69 3.13
C ILE A 44 0.53 -2.73 4.15
N GLU A 45 1.41 -3.22 5.04
CA GLU A 45 1.11 -4.25 6.05
C GLU A 45 -0.14 -3.96 6.91
N PRO A 46 -0.39 -2.73 7.39
CA PRO A 46 -1.60 -2.43 8.16
C PRO A 46 -2.91 -2.57 7.38
N ILE A 47 -2.84 -2.60 6.04
CA ILE A 47 -3.98 -2.71 5.13
C ILE A 47 -4.10 -4.15 4.63
N ALA A 48 -3.01 -4.70 4.08
CA ALA A 48 -2.97 -6.03 3.46
C ALA A 48 -3.06 -7.18 4.48
N SER A 49 -2.78 -6.94 5.77
CA SER A 49 -2.99 -7.94 6.83
C SER A 49 -4.46 -8.08 7.26
N ILE A 50 -5.32 -7.12 6.90
CA ILE A 50 -6.72 -7.04 7.34
C ILE A 50 -7.67 -7.28 6.16
N LEU A 51 -7.33 -6.79 4.96
CA LEU A 51 -8.16 -6.87 3.77
C LEU A 51 -7.38 -7.44 2.58
N PRO A 52 -8.03 -8.12 1.63
CA PRO A 52 -7.39 -8.51 0.38
C PRO A 52 -6.85 -7.30 -0.39
N TYR A 53 -5.55 -7.34 -0.71
CA TYR A 53 -4.85 -6.31 -1.48
C TYR A 53 -4.42 -6.89 -2.84
N MET A 54 -5.17 -6.55 -3.89
CA MET A 54 -4.97 -7.09 -5.24
C MET A 54 -4.13 -6.12 -6.07
N VAL A 55 -3.12 -6.64 -6.76
CA VAL A 55 -2.21 -5.86 -7.62
C VAL A 55 -2.39 -6.28 -9.08
N ALA A 56 -2.39 -5.33 -10.01
CA ALA A 56 -2.49 -5.54 -11.46
C ALA A 56 -1.50 -4.65 -12.22
#